data_AF-A0A2T1APL7-F1
#
_entry.id   AF-A0A2T1APL7-F1
#
_cell.length_a   1.000
_cell.length_b   1.000
_cell.length_c   1.000
_cell.angle_alpha   90.00
_cell.angle_beta   90.00
_cell.angle_gamma   90.00
#
_symmetry.space_group_name_H-M   'P 1'
#
loop_
_entity.id
_entity.type
_entity.pdbx_description
1 polymer ?
#
loop_
_entity_poly.entity_id
_entity_poly.type
_entity_poly.pdbx_seq_one_letter_code
_entity_poly.pdbx_strand_id
1 'polypeptide(L)'
;MSSSTELTRAVEALDEKLDALDTMTEVNSFLVAALRDHEQDLKRMSPQETRALLRRKAREKYRADGGEAPNPAALDLLEETLGTGHTADVIPFPQSR
;
A
#
# COMPACT_ATOMS: atom_id res chain seq x y z
N MET A 1 -2.12 -38.11 15.03
CA MET A 1 -2.14 -37.57 13.67
C MET A 1 -2.76 -36.16 13.56
N SER A 2 -3.34 -35.59 14.63
CA SER A 2 -3.95 -34.23 14.62
C SER A 2 -2.95 -33.07 14.77
N SER A 3 -1.96 -33.21 15.66
CA SER A 3 -1.01 -32.14 16.00
C SER A 3 -0.10 -31.73 14.83
N SER A 4 0.25 -32.66 13.94
CA SER A 4 1.05 -32.33 12.74
C SER A 4 0.26 -31.48 11.75
N THR A 5 -1.05 -31.71 11.62
CA THR A 5 -1.91 -30.96 10.69
C THR A 5 -2.22 -29.56 11.20
N GLU A 6 -2.37 -29.39 12.51
CA GLU A 6 -2.54 -28.06 13.14
C GLU A 6 -1.26 -27.22 13.01
N LEU A 7 -0.08 -27.82 13.21
CA LEU A 7 1.19 -27.13 13.04
C LEU A 7 1.39 -26.66 11.58
N THR A 8 1.11 -27.52 10.60
CA THR A 8 1.21 -27.16 9.18
C THR A 8 0.31 -25.97 8.84
N ARG A 9 -0.96 -25.99 9.29
CA ARG A 9 -1.89 -24.87 9.07
C ARG A 9 -1.44 -23.58 9.74
N ALA A 10 -0.85 -23.65 10.93
CA ALA A 10 -0.35 -22.49 11.63
C ALA A 10 0.85 -21.85 10.92
N VAL A 11 1.72 -22.67 10.32
CA VAL A 11 2.86 -22.19 9.52
C VAL A 11 2.38 -21.56 8.21
N GLU A 12 1.45 -22.22 7.50
CA GLU A 12 0.85 -21.65 6.28
C GLU A 12 0.19 -20.29 6.56
N ALA A 13 -0.60 -20.21 7.64
CA ALA A 13 -1.23 -18.94 8.04
C ALA A 13 -0.20 -17.87 8.43
N LEU A 14 0.94 -18.25 9.01
CA LEU A 14 2.00 -17.31 9.34
C LEU A 14 2.68 -16.77 8.07
N ASP A 15 2.98 -17.65 7.11
CA ASP A 15 3.58 -17.26 5.83
C ASP A 15 2.68 -16.27 5.09
N GLU A 16 1.37 -16.53 5.02
CA GLU A 16 0.40 -15.60 4.43
C GLU A 16 0.41 -14.22 5.11
N LYS A 17 0.59 -14.16 6.44
CA LYS A 17 0.67 -12.88 7.16
C LYS A 17 1.98 -12.16 6.93
N LEU A 18 3.08 -12.88 6.78
CA LEU A 18 4.38 -12.28 6.46
C LEU A 18 4.38 -11.69 5.05
N ASP A 19 3.82 -12.40 4.07
CA ASP A 19 3.68 -11.90 2.70
C ASP A 19 2.79 -10.65 2.62
N ALA A 20 1.70 -10.63 3.40
CA ALA A 20 0.85 -9.45 3.51
C ALA A 20 1.60 -8.26 4.14
N LEU A 21 2.39 -8.50 5.19
CA LEU A 21 3.18 -7.45 5.85
C LEU A 21 4.28 -6.91 4.95
N ASP A 22 4.94 -7.77 4.18
CA ASP A 22 5.94 -7.36 3.19
C ASP A 22 5.31 -6.47 2.12
N THR A 23 4.15 -6.88 1.58
CA THR A 23 3.38 -6.08 0.62
C THR A 23 3.01 -4.71 1.19
N MET A 24 2.53 -4.65 2.45
CA MET A 24 2.23 -3.38 3.12
C MET A 24 3.49 -2.51 3.31
N THR A 25 4.62 -3.12 3.61
CA THR A 25 5.90 -2.41 3.79
C THR A 25 6.35 -1.77 2.47
N GLU A 26 6.23 -2.49 1.36
CA GLU A 26 6.54 -1.98 0.02
C GLU A 26 5.62 -0.82 -0.38
N VAL A 27 4.32 -0.96 -0.16
CA VAL A 27 3.33 0.10 -0.41
C VAL A 27 3.61 1.35 0.42
N ASN A 28 3.95 1.19 1.70
CA ASN A 28 4.31 2.32 2.56
C ASN A 28 5.59 3.01 2.10
N SER A 29 6.61 2.24 1.74
CA SER A 29 7.86 2.76 1.18
C SER A 29 7.60 3.60 -0.09
N PHE A 30 6.74 3.10 -0.98
CA PHE A 30 6.30 3.83 -2.17
C PHE A 30 5.62 5.16 -1.82
N LEU A 31 4.66 5.16 -0.91
CA LEU A 31 3.92 6.38 -0.54
C LEU A 31 4.86 7.41 0.10
N VAL A 32 5.76 6.99 0.98
CA VAL A 32 6.74 7.88 1.61
C VAL A 32 7.70 8.46 0.58
N ALA A 33 8.19 7.64 -0.36
CA ALA A 33 9.03 8.12 -1.45
C ALA A 33 8.29 9.14 -2.32
N ALA A 34 7.05 8.85 -2.70
CA ALA A 34 6.24 9.76 -3.50
C ALA A 34 5.94 11.09 -2.76
N LEU A 35 5.69 11.05 -1.45
CA LEU A 35 5.53 12.26 -0.62
C LEU A 35 6.82 13.09 -0.58
N ARG A 36 7.97 12.44 -0.48
CA ARG A 36 9.28 13.10 -0.43
C ARG A 36 9.65 13.73 -1.77
N ASP A 37 9.43 13.01 -2.86
CA ASP A 37 9.88 13.42 -4.20
C ASP A 37 8.95 14.47 -4.82
N HIS A 38 7.69 14.52 -4.40
CA HIS A 38 6.67 15.41 -4.96
C HIS A 38 6.05 16.36 -3.94
N GLU A 39 6.71 16.61 -2.79
CA GLU A 39 6.15 17.37 -1.67
C GLU A 39 5.53 18.73 -2.09
N GLN A 40 6.25 19.50 -2.90
CA GLN A 40 5.80 20.85 -3.32
C GLN A 40 4.61 20.80 -4.28
N ASP A 41 4.55 19.78 -5.12
CA ASP A 41 3.47 19.60 -6.09
C ASP A 41 2.22 19.06 -5.40
N LEU A 42 2.40 18.10 -4.50
CA LEU A 42 1.32 17.49 -3.72
C LEU A 42 0.62 18.51 -2.81
N LYS A 43 1.35 19.49 -2.26
CA LYS A 43 0.74 20.59 -1.48
C LYS A 43 -0.20 21.48 -2.28
N ARG A 44 -0.06 21.50 -3.62
CA ARG A 44 -0.87 22.31 -4.53
C ARG A 44 -1.96 21.51 -5.24
N MET A 45 -1.92 20.18 -5.15
CA MET A 45 -2.87 19.27 -5.78
C MET A 45 -4.06 19.02 -4.87
N SER A 46 -5.25 18.90 -5.48
CA SER A 46 -6.40 18.35 -4.80
C SER A 46 -6.16 16.87 -4.43
N PRO A 47 -6.87 16.33 -3.43
CA PRO A 47 -6.76 14.92 -3.08
C PRO A 47 -7.02 13.96 -4.25
N GLN A 48 -7.88 14.35 -5.20
CA GLN A 48 -8.21 13.56 -6.38
C GLN A 48 -7.04 13.53 -7.38
N GLU A 49 -6.42 14.69 -7.62
CA GLU A 49 -5.22 14.81 -8.48
C GLU A 49 -4.05 14.04 -7.90
N THR A 50 -3.83 14.15 -6.59
CA THR A 50 -2.80 13.39 -5.87
C THR A 50 -3.01 11.88 -6.02
N ARG A 51 -4.23 11.38 -5.80
CA ARG A 51 -4.55 9.95 -5.97
C ARG A 51 -4.37 9.49 -7.41
N ALA A 52 -4.72 10.32 -8.40
CA ALA A 52 -4.51 9.99 -9.80
C ALA A 52 -3.02 9.91 -10.16
N LEU A 53 -2.22 10.86 -9.67
CA LEU A 53 -0.77 10.87 -9.84
C LEU A 53 -0.12 9.62 -9.23
N LEU A 54 -0.46 9.32 -7.97
CA LEU A 54 0.08 8.17 -7.25
C LEU A 54 -0.29 6.84 -7.94
N ARG A 55 -1.53 6.67 -8.41
CA ARG A 55 -1.93 5.49 -9.18
C ARG A 55 -1.16 5.36 -10.50
N ARG A 56 -0.91 6.47 -11.20
CA ARG A 56 -0.09 6.44 -12.43
C ARG A 56 1.33 5.96 -12.12
N LYS A 57 1.96 6.53 -11.10
CA LYS A 57 3.31 6.15 -10.66
C LYS A 57 3.39 4.71 -10.17
N ALA A 58 2.36 4.24 -9.44
CA ALA A 58 2.27 2.86 -9.00
C ALA A 58 2.26 1.90 -10.21
N ARG A 59 1.50 2.22 -11.25
CA ARG A 59 1.47 1.42 -12.50
C ARG A 59 2.79 1.45 -13.26
N GLU A 60 3.46 2.60 -13.31
CA GLU A 60 4.78 2.72 -13.94
C GLU A 60 5.83 1.87 -13.20
N LYS A 61 5.75 1.80 -11.87
CA LYS A 61 6.70 1.04 -11.05
C LYS A 61 6.39 -0.45 -11.00
N TYR A 62 5.15 -0.82 -10.68
CA TYR A 62 4.81 -2.16 -10.21
C TYR A 62 4.10 -3.04 -11.24
N ARG A 63 3.77 -2.52 -12.44
CA ARG A 63 3.10 -3.32 -13.47
C ARG A 63 3.93 -4.55 -13.83
N ALA A 64 3.25 -5.70 -13.92
CA ALA A 64 3.87 -6.98 -14.29
C ALA A 64 4.50 -6.95 -15.70
N ASP A 65 3.83 -6.27 -16.63
CA ASP A 65 4.30 -6.00 -17.99
C ASP A 65 5.12 -4.70 -18.04
N GLY A 66 6.41 -4.81 -17.74
CA GLY A 66 7.40 -3.76 -18.01
C GLY A 66 7.48 -2.63 -16.98
N GLY A 67 6.95 -2.82 -15.77
CA GLY A 67 7.22 -1.91 -14.66
C GLY A 67 8.69 -1.95 -14.23
N GLU A 68 9.18 -0.87 -13.62
CA GLU A 68 10.58 -0.76 -13.14
C GLU A 68 10.93 -1.84 -12.11
N ALA A 69 9.97 -2.20 -11.25
CA ALA A 69 10.09 -3.22 -10.22
C ALA A 69 8.74 -3.94 -10.09
N PRO A 70 8.47 -4.96 -10.93
CA PRO A 70 7.18 -5.64 -10.94
C PRO A 70 6.77 -6.19 -9.56
N ASN A 71 5.64 -5.73 -9.04
CA ASN A 71 5.03 -6.24 -7.81
C ASN A 71 3.50 -6.10 -7.91
N PRO A 72 2.80 -7.10 -8.48
CA PRO A 72 1.37 -7.02 -8.70
C PRO A 72 0.58 -6.89 -7.40
N ALA A 73 1.01 -7.54 -6.31
CA ALA A 73 0.34 -7.45 -5.01
C ALA A 73 0.40 -6.02 -4.43
N ALA A 74 1.56 -5.36 -4.52
CA ALA A 74 1.70 -3.96 -4.11
C ALA A 74 0.89 -3.02 -5.01
N LEU A 75 0.84 -3.29 -6.32
CA LEU A 75 0.01 -2.52 -7.25
C LEU A 75 -1.48 -2.62 -6.91
N ASP A 76 -1.99 -3.83 -6.70
CA ASP A 76 -3.40 -4.07 -6.37
C ASP A 76 -3.79 -3.35 -5.06
N LEU A 77 -2.95 -3.45 -4.03
CA LEU A 77 -3.17 -2.75 -2.76
C LEU A 77 -3.11 -1.22 -2.91
N LEU A 78 -2.22 -0.70 -3.77
CA LEU A 78 -2.16 0.73 -4.08
C LEU A 78 -3.40 1.20 -4.86
N GLU A 79 -3.92 0.40 -5.79
CA GLU A 79 -5.13 0.73 -6.55
C GLU A 79 -6.38 0.71 -5.66
N GLU A 80 -6.47 -0.25 -4.74
CA GLU A 80 -7.53 -0.29 -3.72
C GLU A 80 -7.45 0.94 -2.82
N THR A 81 -6.31 1.16 -2.15
CA THR A 81 -6.14 2.25 -1.18
C THR A 81 -6.28 3.65 -1.79
N LEU A 82 -5.84 3.86 -3.02
CA LEU A 82 -5.95 5.14 -3.74
C LEU A 82 -7.23 5.26 -4.57
N GLY A 83 -8.12 4.26 -4.50
CA GLY A 83 -9.40 4.22 -5.18
C GLY A 83 -10.35 5.34 -4.78
N THR A 84 -11.45 5.46 -5.54
CA THR A 84 -12.52 6.40 -5.23
C THR A 84 -13.46 5.78 -4.20
N GLY A 85 -13.60 6.40 -3.02
CA GLY A 85 -14.54 5.95 -1.99
C GLY A 85 -13.95 5.82 -0.59
N HIS A 86 -12.62 5.81 -0.46
CA HIS A 86 -11.97 5.81 0.84
C HIS A 86 -11.81 7.25 1.35
N THR A 87 -12.83 7.72 2.07
CA THR A 87 -12.66 8.80 3.04
C THR A 87 -12.13 8.14 4.31
N ALA A 88 -10.81 8.17 4.52
CA ALA A 88 -10.29 7.89 5.85
C ALA A 88 -10.75 9.04 6.75
N ASP A 89 -11.64 8.75 7.70
CA ASP A 89 -11.96 9.70 8.75
C ASP A 89 -10.66 10.01 9.50
N VAL A 90 -10.19 11.25 9.40
CA VAL A 90 -9.02 11.70 10.14
C VAL A 90 -9.38 11.61 11.62
N ILE A 91 -8.79 10.67 12.35
CA ILE A 91 -8.90 10.62 13.81
C ILE A 91 -8.17 11.86 14.34
N PRO A 92 -8.88 12.85 14.91
CA PRO A 92 -8.22 14.04 15.41
C PRO A 92 -7.32 13.66 16.59
N PHE A 93 -6.11 14.20 16.61
CA PHE A 93 -5.25 14.06 17.79
C PHE A 93 -5.97 14.66 19.02
N PRO A 94 -5.89 14.03 20.20
CA PRO A 94 -6.47 14.58 21.41
C PRO A 94 -5.87 15.96 21.69
N GLN A 95 -6.72 16.99 21.79
CA GLN A 95 -6.26 18.30 22.22
C GLN A 95 -6.00 18.25 23.73
N SER A 96 -4.75 18.50 24.12
CA SER A 96 -4.37 18.69 25.52
C SER A 96 -5.19 19.86 26.09
N ARG A 97 -5.96 19.59 27.15
CA ARG A 97 -6.73 20.58 27.89
C ARG A 97 -5.85 21.38 28.83
#